data_AF-A0A7W1LCG9-F1
#
_entry.id   AF-A0A7W1LCG9-F1
#
_cell.length_a   1.000
_cell.length_b   1.000
_cell.length_c   1.000
_cell.angle_alpha   90.00
_cell.angle_beta   90.00
_cell.angle_gamma   90.00
#
_symmetry.space_group_name_H-M   'P 1'
#
loop_
_entity.id
_entity.type
_entity.pdbx_description
1 polymer ?
#
loop_
_entity_poly.entity_id
_entity_poly.type
_entity_poly.pdbx_seq_one_letter_code
_entity_poly.pdbx_strand_id
1 'polypeptide(L)' 'MAIKRFIYLTYLEVVEHHFDLMRFYGESRIGIFDKTLIESASARPKHAALYESADVIRQAATLCF' A
#
# COMPACT_ATOMS: atom_id res chain seq x y z
N MET A 1 27.90 -5.80 3.23
CA MET A 1 26.78 -5.25 2.42
C MET A 1 25.58 -5.12 3.35
N ALA A 2 25.12 -3.89 3.66
CA ALA A 2 24.02 -3.70 4.59
C ALA A 2 22.71 -4.18 3.96
N ILE A 3 22.02 -5.14 4.58
CA ILE A 3 20.70 -5.59 4.13
C ILE A 3 19.72 -4.46 4.46
N LYS A 4 19.29 -3.70 3.44
CA LYS A 4 18.17 -2.77 3.60
C LYS A 4 16.90 -3.59 3.81
N ARG A 5 16.40 -3.61 5.05
CA ARG A 5 15.14 -4.27 5.38
C ARG A 5 14.01 -3.28 5.15
N PHE A 6 13.23 -3.48 4.08
CA PHE A 6 12.00 -2.74 3.84
C PHE A 6 10.86 -3.37 4.64
N ILE A 7 10.10 -2.53 5.34
CA ILE A 7 8.88 -2.92 6.04
C ILE A 7 7.73 -2.47 5.14
N TYR A 8 6.91 -3.42 4.69
CA TYR A 8 5.74 -3.16 3.86
C TYR A 8 4.50 -3.09 4.75
N LEU A 9 3.52 -2.28 4.33
CA LEU A 9 2.23 -2.22 5.01
C LEU A 9 1.53 -3.57 4.95
N THR A 10 0.98 -3.98 6.09
CA THR A 10 0.06 -5.11 6.17
C THR A 10 -1.32 -4.72 5.62
N TYR A 11 -2.13 -5.72 5.28
CA TYR A 11 -3.51 -5.48 4.85
C TYR A 11 -4.29 -4.63 5.87
N LEU A 12 -4.15 -4.93 7.17
CA LEU A 12 -4.88 -4.21 8.21
C LEU A 12 -4.46 -2.74 8.28
N GLU A 13 -3.16 -2.43 8.23
CA GLU A 13 -2.67 -1.04 8.24
C GLU A 13 -3.18 -0.24 7.05
N VAL A 14 -3.23 -0.84 5.86
CA VAL A 14 -3.78 -0.17 4.66
C VAL A 14 -5.28 0.13 4.85
N VAL A 15 -6.03 -0.81 5.41
CA VAL A 15 -7.47 -0.63 5.70
C VAL A 15 -7.71 0.44 6.76
N GLU A 16 -6.93 0.45 7.83
CA GLU A 16 -7.03 1.44 8.89
C GLU A 16 -6.73 2.84 8.35
N HIS A 17 -5.65 3.01 7.59
CA HIS A 17 -5.34 4.28 6.93
C HIS A 17 -6.43 4.74 5.97
N HIS A 18 -7.01 3.82 5.20
CA HIS A 18 -8.13 4.13 4.31
C HIS A 18 -9.33 4.67 5.11
N PHE A 19 -9.73 3.99 6.19
CA PHE A 19 -10.85 4.44 7.02
C PHE A 19 -10.57 5.74 7.77
N ASP A 20 -9.34 5.95 8.23
CA ASP A 20 -8.95 7.21 8.86
C ASP A 20 -9.06 8.38 7.88
N LEU A 21 -8.62 8.20 6.64
CA LEU A 21 -8.77 9.20 5.59
C LEU A 21 -10.23 9.45 5.23
N MET A 22 -11.04 8.39 5.06
CA MET A 22 -12.48 8.53 4.81
C MET A 22 -13.16 9.36 5.90
N ARG A 23 -12.88 9.07 7.18
CA ARG A 23 -13.42 9.83 8.31
C ARG A 23 -12.92 11.28 8.31
N PHE A 24 -11.62 11.48 8.08
CA PHE A 24 -11.01 12.81 8.05
C PHE A 24 -11.65 13.71 6.99
N TYR A 25 -11.96 13.16 5.82
CA TYR A 25 -12.64 13.88 4.73
C TYR A 25 -14.17 13.90 4.85
N GLY A 26 -14.75 13.40 5.94
CA GLY A 26 -16.19 13.46 6.20
C GLY A 26 -17.04 12.49 5.37
N GLU A 27 -16.45 11.40 4.88
CA GLU A 27 -17.19 10.37 4.17
C GLU A 27 -18.18 9.66 5.11
N SER A 28 -19.42 9.50 4.64
CA SER A 28 -20.50 8.87 5.42
C SER A 28 -20.66 7.39 5.10
N ARG A 29 -20.17 6.93 3.94
CA ARG A 29 -20.23 5.55 3.49
C ARG A 29 -18.87 4.88 3.65
N ILE A 30 -18.57 4.44 4.87
CA ILE A 30 -17.31 3.76 5.19
C ILE A 30 -17.34 2.33 4.68
N GLY A 31 -16.32 1.95 3.90
CA GLY A 31 -16.21 0.61 3.39
C GLY A 31 -15.04 0.41 2.44
N ILE A 32 -14.84 -0.85 2.09
CA ILE A 32 -13.89 -1.30 1.07
C ILE A 32 -14.71 -1.87 -0.07
N PHE A 33 -14.37 -1.52 -1.30
CA PHE A 33 -15.05 -2.05 -2.48
C PHE A 33 -14.76 -3.54 -2.66
N ASP A 34 -13.48 -3.92 -2.70
CA ASP A 34 -13.04 -5.31 -2.87
C ASP A 34 -11.71 -5.53 -2.14
N LYS A 35 -11.64 -6.58 -1.33
CA LYS A 35 -10.44 -7.02 -0.61
C LYS A 35 -9.28 -7.30 -1.58
N THR A 36 -9.56 -7.93 -2.72
CA THR A 36 -8.55 -8.37 -3.68
C THR A 36 -7.81 -7.19 -4.31
N LEU A 37 -8.47 -6.04 -4.46
CA LEU A 37 -7.86 -4.82 -4.97
C LEU A 37 -6.85 -4.24 -3.98
N ILE A 38 -7.16 -4.27 -2.68
CA ILE A 38 -6.23 -3.82 -1.63
C ILE A 38 -5.01 -4.72 -1.58
N GLU A 39 -5.21 -6.05 -1.59
CA GLU A 39 -4.10 -7.01 -1.59
C GLU A 39 -3.21 -6.88 -2.83
N SER A 40 -3.83 -6.70 -4.00
CA SER A 40 -3.12 -6.45 -5.26
C SER A 40 -2.32 -5.15 -5.23
N ALA A 41 -2.92 -4.04 -4.79
CA ALA A 41 -2.23 -2.76 -4.68
C ALA A 41 -1.05 -2.81 -3.70
N SER A 42 -1.25 -3.42 -2.54
CA SER A 42 -0.23 -3.55 -1.49
C SER A 42 0.95 -4.45 -1.90
N ALA A 43 0.77 -5.35 -2.88
CA ALA A 43 1.82 -6.21 -3.40
C ALA A 43 2.74 -5.52 -4.42
N ARG A 44 2.28 -4.45 -5.10
CA ARG A 44 3.01 -3.77 -6.18
C ARG A 44 4.40 -3.27 -5.76
N PRO A 45 4.61 -2.66 -4.56
CA PRO A 45 5.94 -2.22 -4.14
C PRO A 45 6.93 -3.38 -4.04
N LYS A 46 6.49 -4.53 -3.50
CA LYS A 46 7.32 -5.72 -3.36
C LYS A 46 7.64 -6.35 -4.73
N HIS A 47 6.69 -6.33 -5.66
CA HIS A 47 6.93 -6.77 -7.04
C HIS A 47 7.94 -5.85 -7.75
N ALA A 48 7.81 -4.53 -7.65
CA ALA A 48 8.77 -3.58 -8.21
C ALA A 48 10.17 -3.77 -7.62
N ALA A 49 10.27 -4.03 -6.31
CA ALA A 49 11.54 -4.35 -5.66
C ALA A 49 12.18 -5.62 -6.23
N LEU A 50 11.38 -6.69 -6.42
CA LEU A 50 11.88 -8.00 -6.83
C LEU A 50 12.21 -8.08 -8.33
N TYR A 51 11.35 -7.53 -9.18
CA TYR A 51 11.42 -7.72 -10.63
C TYR A 51 12.06 -6.53 -11.36
N GLU A 52 11.98 -5.32 -10.80
CA GLU A 52 12.47 -4.10 -11.45
C GLU A 52 13.70 -3.51 -10.72
N SER A 53 14.14 -4.13 -9.62
CA SER A 53 15.18 -3.58 -8.74
C SER A 53 14.89 -2.14 -8.30
N ALA A 54 13.60 -1.81 -8.12
CA ALA A 54 13.15 -0.46 -7.81
C ALA A 54 13.68 0.00 -6.44
N ASP A 55 14.19 1.23 -6.37
CA ASP A 55 14.48 1.88 -5.09
C ASP A 55 13.19 2.19 -4.31
N VAL A 56 13.32 2.61 -3.05
CA VAL A 56 12.18 2.84 -2.15
C VAL A 56 11.19 3.90 -2.67
N ILE A 57 11.68 4.91 -3.39
CA ILE A 57 10.83 5.96 -3.95
C ILE A 57 10.02 5.39 -5.11
N ARG A 58 10.66 4.61 -5.98
CA ARG A 58 9.98 3.93 -7.10
C ARG A 58 8.99 2.87 -6.60
N GLN A 59 9.33 2.13 -5.55
CA GLN A 59 8.41 1.20 -4.89
C GLN A 59 7.18 1.95 -4.33
N ALA A 60 7.37 3.05 -3.61
CA ALA A 60 6.27 3.84 -3.04
C ALA A 60 5.36 4.44 -4.12
N ALA A 61 5.94 4.88 -5.24
CA ALA A 61 5.18 5.42 -6.37
C ALA A 61 4.15 4.43 -6.93
N THR A 62 4.40 3.11 -6.83
CA THR A 62 3.45 2.07 -7.28
C THR A 62 2.16 1.98 -6.44
N LEU A 63 2.09 2.66 -5.29
CA LEU A 63 0.87 2.76 -4.49
C LEU A 63 -0.06 3.88 -4.99
N CYS A 64 0.42 4.78 -5.84
CA CYS A 64 -0.37 5.90 -6.38
C CYS A 64 -1.03 5.59 -7.73
N PHE A 65 -0.69 4.47 -8.37
CA PHE A 65 -1.14 4.05 -9.70
C PHE A 65 -1.42 2.56 -9.68
#